data_AF-A0A0D5M8N9-F1
#
_entry.id   AF-A0A0D5M8N9-F1
#
_cell.length_a   1.000
_cell.length_b   1.000
_cell.length_c   1.000
_cell.angle_alpha   90.00
_cell.angle_beta   90.00
_cell.angle_gamma   90.00
#
_symmetry.space_group_name_H-M   'P 1'
#
loop_
_entity.id
_entity.type
_entity.pdbx_description
1 polymer ?
#
loop_
_entity_poly.entity_id
_entity_poly.type
_entity_poly.pdbx_seq_one_letter_code
_entity_poly.pdbx_strand_id
1 'polypeptide(L)'
;MHNDLTTWKTWLEQHQQAQKAVSTATVKASEARHQMETAERHLTYLTRQDRPYDLTVADPATPEQVQKVMEHLAKKLERSATQRDDPSRLELQRAWNDLKHTRSRFEEAQAVYAECGEAQAQAEKELATALKARPEASPQALEAVNQVMNAHQQRIDKITGTVAAMKDSDSIAADLEAQARSAAEEVERLEASALLGEVDEAAKGQATTTLAKARKAAEKAAEQAEKQASARRGLEKMRNDLQAELTELESLQSGVGYEVGKAAIAKAERDLLEAIEVAGLQDRVTAINAARNEANLYAPEGTAYSDAHIELKLSQFYTMEAPEQLEY
;
A
#
# COMPACT_ATOMS: atom_id res chain seq x y z
N MET A 1 32.86 12.82 9.85
CA MET A 1 32.09 11.66 10.34
C MET A 1 30.68 12.01 10.86
N HIS A 2 30.08 13.16 10.51
CA HIS A 2 28.69 13.52 10.91
C HIS A 2 27.68 13.45 9.76
N ASN A 3 28.05 12.89 8.59
CA ASN A 3 27.20 12.92 7.39
C ASN A 3 26.38 11.63 7.16
N ASP A 4 26.74 10.50 7.77
CA ASP A 4 26.18 9.20 7.34
C ASP A 4 24.75 8.96 7.88
N LEU A 5 24.49 9.33 9.15
CA LEU A 5 23.14 9.23 9.74
C LEU A 5 22.12 10.12 9.02
N THR A 6 22.49 11.38 8.74
CA THR A 6 21.63 12.34 8.04
C THR A 6 21.39 11.87 6.60
N THR A 7 22.41 11.33 5.93
CA THR A 7 22.28 10.78 4.57
C THR A 7 21.32 9.61 4.53
N TRP A 8 21.40 8.69 5.50
CA TRP A 8 20.47 7.57 5.63
C TRP A 8 19.03 8.02 5.93
N LYS A 9 18.83 9.01 6.79
CA LYS A 9 17.49 9.57 7.05
C LYS A 9 16.87 10.19 5.80
N THR A 10 17.63 11.02 5.08
CA THR A 10 17.17 11.63 3.83
C THR A 10 16.84 10.57 2.78
N TRP A 11 17.67 9.54 2.66
CA TRP A 11 17.41 8.44 1.75
C TRP A 11 16.14 7.65 2.13
N LEU A 12 15.94 7.35 3.42
CA LEU A 12 14.74 6.67 3.91
C LEU A 12 13.48 7.47 3.59
N GLU A 13 13.50 8.79 3.81
CA GLU A 13 12.38 9.67 3.48
C GLU A 13 12.08 9.66 1.96
N GLN A 14 13.11 9.75 1.12
CA GLN A 14 12.97 9.68 -0.35
C GLN A 14 12.44 8.32 -0.81
N HIS A 15 12.97 7.23 -0.27
CA HIS A 15 12.53 5.88 -0.57
C HIS A 15 11.05 5.69 -0.21
N GLN A 16 10.65 6.08 1.00
CA GLN A 16 9.26 6.01 1.45
C GLN A 16 8.32 6.86 0.57
N GLN A 17 8.74 8.08 0.20
CA GLN A 17 7.95 8.93 -0.70
C GLN A 17 7.79 8.30 -2.09
N ALA A 18 8.86 7.78 -2.68
CA ALA A 18 8.82 7.12 -3.98
C ALA A 18 7.93 5.87 -3.94
N GLN A 19 8.00 5.08 -2.87
CA GLN A 19 7.16 3.90 -2.69
C GLN A 19 5.67 4.24 -2.51
N LYS A 20 5.36 5.31 -1.77
CA LYS A 20 3.99 5.86 -1.69
C LYS A 20 3.49 6.37 -3.03
N ALA A 21 4.36 6.98 -3.84
CA ALA A 21 4.03 7.41 -5.18
C ALA A 21 3.69 6.22 -6.10
N VAL A 22 4.50 5.15 -6.06
CA VAL A 22 4.26 3.91 -6.81
C VAL A 22 2.93 3.28 -6.41
N SER A 23 2.72 3.01 -5.11
CA SER A 23 1.47 2.40 -4.64
C SER A 23 0.23 3.22 -5.01
N THR A 24 0.30 4.55 -4.88
CA THR A 24 -0.78 5.45 -5.30
C THR A 24 -1.02 5.39 -6.81
N ALA A 25 0.03 5.41 -7.62
CA ALA A 25 -0.07 5.35 -9.08
C ALA A 25 -0.61 3.98 -9.55
N THR A 26 -0.17 2.88 -8.93
CA THR A 26 -0.67 1.52 -9.22
C THR A 26 -2.16 1.40 -8.91
N VAL A 27 -2.64 1.93 -7.77
CA VAL A 27 -4.07 1.93 -7.44
C VAL A 27 -4.85 2.72 -8.49
N LYS A 28 -4.40 3.93 -8.85
CA LYS A 28 -5.06 4.75 -9.88
C LYS A 28 -5.07 4.07 -11.25
N ALA A 29 -3.96 3.46 -11.66
CA ALA A 29 -3.87 2.72 -12.92
C ALA A 29 -4.82 1.52 -12.93
N SER A 30 -4.93 0.79 -11.81
CA SER A 30 -5.88 -0.31 -11.66
C SER A 30 -7.34 0.16 -11.73
N GLU A 31 -7.67 1.27 -11.08
CA GLU A 31 -9.01 1.87 -11.14
C GLU A 31 -9.35 2.36 -12.55
N ALA A 32 -8.42 3.06 -13.21
CA ALA A 32 -8.57 3.52 -14.59
C ALA A 32 -8.74 2.36 -15.57
N ARG A 33 -7.96 1.28 -15.39
CA ARG A 33 -8.11 0.04 -16.16
C ARG A 33 -9.52 -0.54 -16.01
N HIS A 34 -10.01 -0.64 -14.77
CA HIS A 34 -11.34 -1.17 -14.51
C HIS A 34 -12.45 -0.32 -15.15
N GLN A 35 -12.31 1.01 -15.12
CA GLN A 35 -13.22 1.93 -15.79
C GLN A 35 -13.19 1.74 -17.32
N MET A 36 -12.00 1.62 -17.91
CA MET A 36 -11.81 1.36 -19.33
C MET A 36 -12.46 0.04 -19.75
N GLU A 37 -12.18 -1.06 -19.04
CA GLU A 37 -12.77 -2.38 -19.31
C GLU A 37 -14.30 -2.36 -19.18
N THR A 38 -14.84 -1.62 -18.21
CA THR A 38 -16.29 -1.46 -18.03
C THR A 38 -16.91 -0.69 -19.20
N ALA A 39 -16.27 0.40 -19.64
CA ALA A 39 -16.71 1.17 -20.80
C ALA A 39 -16.63 0.35 -22.09
N GLU A 40 -15.57 -0.46 -22.26
CA GLU A 40 -15.37 -1.35 -23.42
C GLU A 40 -16.45 -2.42 -23.51
N ARG A 41 -16.80 -3.05 -22.38
CA ARG A 41 -17.89 -4.03 -22.31
C ARG A 41 -19.23 -3.40 -22.65
N HIS A 42 -19.51 -2.21 -22.13
CA HIS A 42 -20.75 -1.49 -22.43
C HIS A 42 -20.81 -1.09 -23.91
N LEU A 43 -19.70 -0.61 -24.49
CA LEU A 43 -19.59 -0.30 -25.91
C LEU A 43 -19.83 -1.54 -26.78
N THR A 44 -19.22 -2.66 -26.41
CA THR A 44 -19.37 -3.95 -27.10
C THR A 44 -20.81 -4.45 -27.04
N TYR A 45 -21.46 -4.32 -25.89
CA TYR A 45 -22.87 -4.66 -25.70
C TYR A 45 -23.79 -3.85 -26.63
N LEU A 46 -23.68 -2.51 -26.63
CA LEU A 46 -24.50 -1.66 -27.50
C LEU A 46 -24.23 -1.93 -28.99
N THR A 47 -22.96 -2.14 -29.35
CA THR A 47 -22.57 -2.48 -30.72
C THR A 47 -23.21 -3.81 -31.17
N ARG A 48 -23.36 -4.80 -30.27
CA ARG A 48 -24.06 -6.06 -30.56
C ARG A 48 -25.56 -5.89 -30.68
N GLN A 49 -26.16 -5.04 -29.85
CA GLN A 49 -27.60 -4.79 -29.83
C GLN A 49 -28.07 -4.14 -31.13
N ASP A 50 -27.35 -3.14 -31.61
CA ASP A 50 -27.78 -2.30 -32.74
C ASP A 50 -27.16 -2.68 -34.10
N ARG A 51 -26.44 -3.81 -34.14
CA ARG A 51 -25.74 -4.28 -35.35
C ARG A 51 -26.67 -4.50 -36.55
N PRO A 52 -26.19 -4.26 -37.78
CA PRO A 52 -26.86 -4.78 -38.96
C PRO A 52 -26.83 -6.32 -38.95
N TYR A 53 -27.83 -6.97 -39.56
CA TYR A 53 -28.05 -8.43 -39.51
C TYR A 53 -26.82 -9.24 -39.94
N ASP A 54 -26.03 -8.70 -40.86
CA ASP A 54 -24.91 -9.39 -41.50
C ASP A 54 -23.58 -9.15 -40.75
N LEU A 55 -23.56 -8.32 -39.70
CA LEU A 55 -22.36 -7.99 -38.96
C LEU A 55 -22.19 -8.88 -37.73
N THR A 56 -21.08 -9.61 -37.70
CA THR A 56 -20.60 -10.28 -36.49
C THR A 56 -19.69 -9.33 -35.73
N VAL A 57 -20.00 -9.07 -34.46
CA VAL A 57 -19.25 -8.17 -33.57
C VAL A 57 -18.35 -9.01 -32.67
N ALA A 58 -17.07 -8.64 -32.57
CA ALA A 58 -16.06 -9.34 -31.77
C ALA A 58 -16.26 -9.12 -30.26
N ASP A 59 -15.42 -9.76 -29.43
CA ASP A 59 -15.31 -9.49 -27.99
C ASP A 59 -13.83 -9.20 -27.63
N PRO A 60 -13.45 -7.95 -27.35
CA PRO A 60 -14.25 -6.72 -27.45
C PRO A 60 -14.56 -6.30 -28.90
N ALA A 61 -15.53 -5.41 -29.08
CA ALA A 61 -15.87 -4.85 -30.40
C ALA A 61 -14.72 -4.00 -30.96
N THR A 62 -14.37 -4.16 -32.24
CA THR A 62 -13.30 -3.36 -32.85
C THR A 62 -13.77 -1.93 -33.16
N PRO A 63 -12.87 -0.93 -33.22
CA PRO A 63 -13.22 0.43 -33.58
C PRO A 63 -13.96 0.53 -34.93
N GLU A 64 -13.59 -0.30 -35.91
CA GLU A 64 -14.25 -0.37 -37.22
C GLU A 64 -15.66 -0.94 -37.12
N GLN A 65 -15.90 -1.92 -36.24
CA GLN A 65 -17.23 -2.48 -36.00
C GLN A 65 -18.16 -1.45 -35.34
N VAL A 66 -17.66 -0.74 -34.33
CA VAL A 66 -18.40 0.36 -33.67
C VAL A 66 -18.78 1.43 -34.71
N GLN A 67 -17.82 1.85 -35.54
CA GLN A 67 -18.06 2.83 -36.59
C GLN A 67 -19.11 2.37 -37.62
N LYS A 68 -19.07 1.10 -38.06
CA LYS A 68 -20.07 0.54 -38.97
C LYS A 68 -21.48 0.52 -38.37
N VAL A 69 -21.62 0.17 -37.08
CA VAL A 69 -22.92 0.16 -36.39
C VAL A 69 -23.45 1.58 -36.22
N MET A 70 -22.58 2.53 -35.86
CA MET A 70 -22.93 3.95 -35.88
C MET A 70 -23.47 4.30 -37.27
N GLU A 71 -22.67 4.21 -38.34
CA GLU A 71 -23.11 4.61 -39.70
C GLU A 71 -24.44 3.98 -40.14
N HIS A 72 -24.70 2.74 -39.75
CA HIS A 72 -25.98 2.07 -39.97
C HIS A 72 -27.14 2.75 -39.24
N LEU A 73 -26.98 3.06 -37.95
CA LEU A 73 -27.96 3.81 -37.16
C LEU A 73 -28.19 5.22 -37.73
N ALA A 74 -27.14 5.93 -38.16
CA ALA A 74 -27.29 7.24 -38.81
C ALA A 74 -28.12 7.16 -40.10
N LYS A 75 -27.82 6.18 -40.97
CA LYS A 75 -28.58 5.96 -42.21
C LYS A 75 -30.05 5.61 -41.93
N LYS A 76 -30.34 4.82 -40.89
CA LYS A 76 -31.73 4.55 -40.46
C LYS A 76 -32.43 5.82 -39.98
N LEU A 77 -31.74 6.64 -39.19
CA LEU A 77 -32.26 7.91 -38.69
C LEU A 77 -32.60 8.86 -39.85
N GLU A 78 -31.71 9.01 -40.83
CA GLU A 78 -31.93 9.81 -42.04
C GLU A 78 -33.16 9.34 -42.84
N ARG A 79 -33.32 8.02 -43.02
CA ARG A 79 -34.50 7.45 -43.71
C ARG A 79 -35.80 7.71 -42.95
N SER A 80 -35.76 7.72 -41.63
CA SER A 80 -36.91 8.00 -40.76
C SER A 80 -37.25 9.50 -40.65
N ALA A 81 -36.41 10.40 -41.19
CA ALA A 81 -36.57 11.84 -41.03
C ALA A 81 -37.86 12.41 -41.67
N THR A 82 -38.48 11.66 -42.59
CA THR A 82 -39.72 12.01 -43.29
C THR A 82 -40.98 11.86 -42.43
N GLN A 83 -40.92 11.20 -41.27
CA GLN A 83 -42.03 11.07 -40.31
C GLN A 83 -41.63 11.71 -38.97
N ARG A 84 -42.35 12.77 -38.57
CA ARG A 84 -41.91 13.69 -37.51
C ARG A 84 -42.15 13.16 -36.08
N ASP A 85 -43.10 12.24 -35.91
CA ASP A 85 -43.56 11.75 -34.59
C ASP A 85 -43.62 10.20 -34.48
N ASP A 86 -42.75 9.49 -35.21
CA ASP A 86 -42.68 8.02 -35.13
C ASP A 86 -41.92 7.58 -33.85
N PRO A 87 -42.54 6.79 -32.93
CA PRO A 87 -41.86 6.22 -31.78
C PRO A 87 -40.55 5.49 -32.13
N SER A 88 -40.49 4.87 -33.32
CA SER A 88 -39.32 4.16 -33.83
C SER A 88 -38.14 5.10 -34.08
N ARG A 89 -38.41 6.35 -34.47
CA ARG A 89 -37.37 7.38 -34.67
C ARG A 89 -36.77 7.83 -33.34
N LEU A 90 -37.59 7.97 -32.29
CA LEU A 90 -37.10 8.32 -30.95
C LEU A 90 -36.21 7.22 -30.38
N GLU A 91 -36.56 5.95 -30.57
CA GLU A 91 -35.74 4.81 -30.16
C GLU A 91 -34.41 4.76 -30.92
N LEU A 92 -34.41 4.93 -32.24
CA LEU A 92 -33.19 5.01 -33.05
C LEU A 92 -32.29 6.18 -32.64
N GLN A 93 -32.87 7.33 -32.32
CA GLN A 93 -32.13 8.49 -31.85
C GLN A 93 -31.50 8.25 -30.48
N ARG A 94 -32.20 7.56 -29.57
CA ARG A 94 -31.64 7.15 -28.27
C ARG A 94 -30.47 6.18 -28.47
N ALA A 95 -30.66 5.10 -29.22
CA ALA A 95 -29.61 4.12 -29.50
C ALA A 95 -28.36 4.75 -30.12
N TRP A 96 -28.53 5.63 -31.12
CA TRP A 96 -27.41 6.38 -31.71
C TRP A 96 -26.69 7.27 -30.69
N ASN A 97 -27.44 8.02 -29.87
CA ASN A 97 -26.85 8.87 -28.84
C ASN A 97 -26.14 8.07 -27.75
N ASP A 98 -26.72 6.95 -27.32
CA ASP A 98 -26.16 6.07 -26.29
C ASP A 98 -24.85 5.42 -26.78
N LEU A 99 -24.82 4.96 -28.03
CA LEU A 99 -23.61 4.41 -28.64
C LEU A 99 -22.53 5.48 -28.81
N LYS A 100 -22.90 6.68 -29.27
CA LYS A 100 -21.97 7.83 -29.40
C LYS A 100 -21.40 8.24 -28.05
N HIS A 101 -22.24 8.37 -27.03
CA HIS A 101 -21.82 8.75 -25.68
C HIS A 101 -20.94 7.68 -25.04
N THR A 102 -21.30 6.40 -25.20
CA THR A 102 -20.50 5.29 -24.67
C THR A 102 -19.14 5.18 -25.36
N ARG A 103 -19.06 5.46 -26.67
CA ARG A 103 -17.79 5.58 -27.39
C ARG A 103 -16.92 6.70 -26.83
N SER A 104 -17.46 7.90 -26.63
CA SER A 104 -16.72 9.02 -26.01
C SER A 104 -16.19 8.63 -24.64
N ARG A 105 -17.02 8.01 -23.79
CA ARG A 105 -16.62 7.53 -22.46
C ARG A 105 -15.52 6.48 -22.51
N PHE A 106 -15.53 5.59 -23.50
CA PHE A 106 -14.46 4.61 -23.69
C PHE A 106 -13.16 5.28 -24.12
N GLU A 107 -13.20 6.20 -25.08
CA GLU A 107 -12.03 6.96 -25.53
C GLU A 107 -11.43 7.81 -24.39
N GLU A 108 -12.27 8.46 -23.58
CA GLU A 108 -11.87 9.18 -22.37
C GLU A 108 -11.24 8.24 -21.32
N ALA A 109 -11.88 7.10 -21.02
CA ALA A 109 -11.34 6.13 -20.07
C ALA A 109 -10.01 5.52 -20.54
N GLN A 110 -9.85 5.30 -21.84
CA GLN A 110 -8.60 4.84 -22.45
C GLN A 110 -7.49 5.89 -22.29
N ALA A 111 -7.78 7.17 -22.53
CA ALA A 111 -6.83 8.26 -22.34
C ALA A 111 -6.39 8.36 -20.86
N VAL A 112 -7.34 8.32 -19.92
CA VAL A 112 -7.05 8.32 -18.48
C VAL A 112 -6.20 7.12 -18.06
N TYR A 113 -6.48 5.93 -18.60
CA TYR A 113 -5.67 4.75 -18.33
C TYR A 113 -4.24 4.90 -18.86
N ALA A 114 -4.06 5.47 -20.05
CA ALA A 114 -2.73 5.75 -20.60
C ALA A 114 -1.94 6.74 -19.72
N GLU A 115 -2.56 7.85 -19.32
CA GLU A 115 -1.96 8.85 -18.41
C GLU A 115 -1.58 8.23 -17.05
N CYS A 116 -2.44 7.39 -16.47
CA CYS A 116 -2.15 6.69 -15.23
C CYS A 116 -1.01 5.68 -15.40
N GLY A 117 -0.93 5.01 -16.56
CA GLY A 117 0.16 4.10 -16.90
C GLY A 117 1.51 4.81 -17.01
N GLU A 118 1.55 5.99 -17.64
CA GLU A 118 2.76 6.83 -17.70
C GLU A 118 3.18 7.30 -16.30
N ALA A 119 2.22 7.76 -15.48
CA ALA A 119 2.48 8.18 -14.11
C ALA A 119 3.02 7.03 -13.25
N GLN A 120 2.48 5.80 -13.41
CA GLN A 120 2.98 4.61 -12.73
C GLN A 120 4.42 4.31 -13.16
N ALA A 121 4.72 4.29 -14.45
CA ALA A 121 6.06 4.03 -14.96
C ALA A 121 7.08 5.07 -14.46
N GLN A 122 6.68 6.34 -14.37
CA GLN A 122 7.52 7.40 -13.83
C GLN A 122 7.77 7.22 -12.32
N ALA A 123 6.75 6.87 -11.54
CA ALA A 123 6.91 6.58 -10.12
C ALA A 123 7.82 5.36 -9.87
N GLU A 124 7.68 4.30 -10.67
CA GLU A 124 8.54 3.11 -10.60
C GLU A 124 10.00 3.45 -10.93
N LYS A 125 10.21 4.33 -11.92
CA LYS A 125 11.54 4.83 -12.27
C LYS A 125 12.17 5.63 -11.13
N GLU A 126 11.40 6.49 -10.47
CA GLU A 126 11.87 7.27 -9.32
C GLU A 126 12.23 6.37 -8.13
N LEU A 127 11.41 5.35 -7.85
CA LEU A 127 11.72 4.34 -6.83
C LEU A 127 13.01 3.58 -7.18
N ALA A 128 13.19 3.17 -8.44
CA ALA A 128 14.42 2.52 -8.89
C ALA A 128 15.65 3.44 -8.76
N THR A 129 15.51 4.74 -9.02
CA THR A 129 16.57 5.73 -8.78
C THR A 129 16.90 5.86 -7.30
N ALA A 130 15.89 5.93 -6.43
CA ALA A 130 16.09 5.98 -4.98
C ALA A 130 16.82 4.72 -4.49
N LEU A 131 16.42 3.52 -4.93
CA LEU A 131 17.08 2.26 -4.57
C LEU A 131 18.55 2.21 -5.00
N LYS A 132 18.89 2.72 -6.19
CA LYS A 132 20.28 2.79 -6.65
C LYS A 132 21.12 3.79 -5.86
N ALA A 133 20.50 4.84 -5.33
CA ALA A 133 21.15 5.85 -4.50
C ALA A 133 21.24 5.44 -3.02
N ARG A 134 20.97 4.16 -2.68
CA ARG A 134 21.05 3.66 -1.31
C ARG A 134 22.46 3.84 -0.76
N PRO A 135 22.63 4.52 0.40
CA PRO A 135 23.94 4.65 1.02
C PRO A 135 24.49 3.29 1.47
N GLU A 136 25.79 3.23 1.75
CA GLU A 136 26.42 1.99 2.24
C GLU A 136 25.91 1.61 3.64
N ALA A 137 25.73 0.31 3.86
CA ALA A 137 25.30 -0.23 5.14
C ALA A 137 26.35 0.08 6.22
N SER A 138 25.90 0.61 7.35
CA SER A 138 26.74 1.00 8.47
C SER A 138 25.96 0.89 9.80
N PRO A 139 26.63 0.90 10.96
CA PRO A 139 25.93 0.96 12.24
C PRO A 139 24.98 2.17 12.34
N GLN A 140 25.33 3.29 11.70
CA GLN A 140 24.48 4.49 11.61
C GLN A 140 23.25 4.27 10.73
N ALA A 141 23.33 3.40 9.71
CA ALA A 141 22.20 2.98 8.91
C ALA A 141 21.15 2.26 9.77
N LEU A 142 21.60 1.31 10.61
CA LEU A 142 20.73 0.61 11.56
C LEU A 142 20.08 1.57 12.54
N GLU A 143 20.85 2.54 13.05
CA GLU A 143 20.31 3.58 13.92
C GLU A 143 19.23 4.41 13.23
N ALA A 144 19.45 4.84 11.97
CA ALA A 144 18.46 5.59 11.19
C ALA A 144 17.16 4.79 11.00
N VAL A 145 17.27 3.53 10.58
CA VAL A 145 16.11 2.64 10.38
C VAL A 145 15.35 2.44 11.69
N ASN A 146 16.05 2.16 12.79
CA ASN A 146 15.44 1.99 14.12
C ASN A 146 14.71 3.25 14.60
N GLN A 147 15.26 4.44 14.34
CA GLN A 147 14.60 5.70 14.70
C GLN A 147 13.28 5.89 13.94
N VAL A 148 13.25 5.56 12.65
CA VAL A 148 12.03 5.61 11.84
C VAL A 148 11.00 4.57 12.30
N MET A 149 11.43 3.33 12.56
CA MET A 149 10.56 2.28 13.10
C MET A 149 9.93 2.70 14.44
N ASN A 150 10.73 3.21 15.37
CA ASN A 150 10.23 3.70 16.66
C ASN A 150 9.22 4.84 16.49
N ALA A 151 9.46 5.76 15.55
CA ALA A 151 8.53 6.85 15.26
C ALA A 151 7.20 6.33 14.68
N HIS A 152 7.23 5.31 13.81
CA HIS A 152 6.03 4.66 13.29
C HIS A 152 5.26 3.93 14.39
N GLN A 153 5.96 3.18 15.26
CA GLN A 153 5.33 2.49 16.38
C GLN A 153 4.63 3.47 17.34
N GLN A 154 5.30 4.55 17.74
CA GLN A 154 4.70 5.59 18.58
C GLN A 154 3.45 6.21 17.94
N ARG A 155 3.46 6.38 16.62
CA ARG A 155 2.31 6.92 15.89
C ARG A 155 1.17 5.91 15.84
N ILE A 156 1.45 4.63 15.64
CA ILE A 156 0.46 3.53 15.71
C ILE A 156 -0.15 3.48 17.11
N ASP A 157 0.65 3.56 18.17
CA ASP A 157 0.18 3.53 19.55
C ASP A 157 -0.74 4.73 19.83
N LYS A 158 -0.35 5.92 19.36
CA LYS A 158 -1.17 7.14 19.48
C LYS A 158 -2.50 7.01 18.73
N ILE A 159 -2.48 6.48 17.51
CA ILE A 159 -3.71 6.25 16.73
C ILE A 159 -4.60 5.23 17.42
N THR A 160 -4.03 4.13 17.90
CA THR A 160 -4.75 3.07 18.61
C THR A 160 -5.39 3.60 19.89
N GLY A 161 -4.65 4.39 20.68
CA GLY A 161 -5.20 5.07 21.85
C GLY A 161 -6.30 6.08 21.50
N THR A 162 -6.16 6.80 20.39
CA THR A 162 -7.18 7.75 19.91
C THR A 162 -8.46 7.03 19.49
N VAL A 163 -8.34 5.96 18.69
CA VAL A 163 -9.48 5.14 18.25
C VAL A 163 -10.18 4.49 19.44
N ALA A 164 -9.44 3.99 20.43
CA ALA A 164 -10.01 3.42 21.65
C ALA A 164 -10.73 4.47 22.52
N ALA A 165 -10.27 5.72 22.50
CA ALA A 165 -10.88 6.83 23.22
C ALA A 165 -12.11 7.42 22.50
N MET A 166 -12.25 7.19 21.20
CA MET A 166 -13.47 7.53 20.46
C MET A 166 -14.61 6.65 20.97
N LYS A 167 -15.50 7.22 21.79
CA LYS A 167 -16.70 6.55 22.28
C LYS A 167 -17.56 6.04 21.11
N ASP A 168 -18.33 4.97 21.35
CA ASP A 168 -19.37 4.51 20.42
C ASP A 168 -20.49 5.56 20.31
N SER A 169 -20.26 6.53 19.44
CA SER A 169 -21.22 7.57 19.04
C SER A 169 -22.55 7.02 18.56
N ASP A 170 -22.55 5.76 18.13
CA ASP A 170 -23.71 5.03 17.67
C ASP A 170 -24.71 4.80 18.82
N SER A 171 -24.25 4.65 20.07
CA SER A 171 -25.17 4.55 21.22
C SER A 171 -25.90 5.86 21.49
N ILE A 172 -25.21 7.00 21.37
CA ILE A 172 -25.79 8.33 21.62
C ILE A 172 -26.75 8.71 20.48
N ALA A 173 -26.40 8.40 19.24
CA ALA A 173 -27.28 8.64 18.09
C ALA A 173 -28.55 7.77 18.16
N ALA A 174 -28.40 6.48 18.51
CA ALA A 174 -29.53 5.58 18.67
C ALA A 174 -30.48 6.01 19.80
N ASP A 175 -29.94 6.44 20.95
CA ASP A 175 -30.74 6.92 22.08
C ASP A 175 -31.55 8.19 21.71
N LEU A 176 -30.93 9.12 20.97
CA LEU A 176 -31.60 10.35 20.52
C LEU A 176 -32.63 10.09 19.42
N GLU A 177 -32.39 9.11 18.56
CA GLU A 177 -33.38 8.67 17.57
C GLU A 177 -34.59 7.99 18.23
N ALA A 178 -34.37 7.16 19.25
CA ALA A 178 -35.43 6.56 20.05
C ALA A 178 -36.29 7.63 20.75
N GLN A 179 -35.66 8.66 21.31
CA GLN A 179 -36.37 9.81 21.89
C GLN A 179 -37.19 10.59 20.85
N ALA A 180 -36.66 10.78 19.64
CA ALA A 180 -37.38 11.46 18.57
C ALA A 180 -38.61 10.65 18.09
N ARG A 181 -38.51 9.32 18.04
CA ARG A 181 -39.65 8.44 17.73
C ARG A 181 -40.71 8.48 18.82
N SER A 182 -40.33 8.36 20.10
CA SER A 182 -41.27 8.45 21.21
C SER A 182 -41.99 9.82 21.26
N ALA A 183 -41.29 10.91 20.96
CA ALA A 183 -41.90 12.23 20.86
C ALA A 183 -42.86 12.37 19.67
N ALA A 184 -42.64 11.61 18.59
CA ALA A 184 -43.52 11.59 17.42
C ALA A 184 -44.83 10.86 17.72
N GLU A 185 -44.74 9.69 18.37
CA GLU A 185 -45.89 8.90 18.82
C GLU A 185 -46.79 9.72 19.77
N GLU A 186 -46.19 10.52 20.66
CA GLU A 186 -46.95 11.39 21.57
C GLU A 186 -47.67 12.54 20.84
N VAL A 187 -47.05 13.11 19.80
CA VAL A 187 -47.72 14.10 18.94
C VAL A 187 -48.90 13.46 18.20
N GLU A 188 -48.71 12.28 17.61
CA GLU A 188 -49.78 11.54 16.93
C GLU A 188 -50.93 11.20 17.88
N ARG A 189 -50.63 10.78 19.11
CA ARG A 189 -51.63 10.51 20.16
C ARG A 189 -52.43 11.76 20.51
N LEU A 190 -51.77 12.90 20.71
CA LEU A 190 -52.41 14.18 21.03
C LEU A 190 -53.25 14.71 19.86
N GLU A 191 -52.79 14.50 18.62
CA GLU A 191 -53.55 14.83 17.42
C GLU A 191 -54.82 13.98 17.28
N ALA A 192 -54.72 12.67 17.51
CA ALA A 192 -55.86 11.77 17.52
C ALA A 192 -56.87 12.14 18.62
N SER A 193 -56.38 12.51 19.80
CA SER A 193 -57.23 12.92 20.94
C SER A 193 -57.87 14.30 20.72
N ALA A 194 -57.18 15.22 20.04
CA ALA A 194 -57.74 16.52 19.65
C ALA A 194 -58.87 16.37 18.61
N LEU A 195 -58.78 15.41 17.69
CA LEU A 195 -59.86 15.08 16.75
C LEU A 195 -61.14 14.56 17.44
N LEU A 196 -61.00 13.99 18.64
CA LEU A 196 -62.11 13.58 19.51
C LEU A 196 -62.62 14.71 20.41
N GLY A 197 -61.99 15.89 20.38
CA GLY A 197 -62.34 17.06 21.19
C GLY A 197 -61.86 16.99 22.64
N GLU A 198 -60.92 16.10 22.95
CA GLU A 198 -60.51 15.77 24.33
C GLU A 198 -59.24 16.50 24.81
N VAL A 199 -58.61 17.34 23.97
CA VAL A 199 -57.30 17.95 24.27
C VAL A 199 -57.22 19.44 23.90
N ASP A 200 -56.52 20.20 24.74
CA ASP A 200 -56.20 21.63 24.56
C ASP A 200 -55.11 21.86 23.47
N GLU A 201 -55.32 22.84 22.61
CA GLU A 201 -54.38 23.27 21.55
C GLU A 201 -53.00 23.65 22.11
N ALA A 202 -52.93 24.14 23.35
CA ALA A 202 -51.66 24.46 24.01
C ALA A 202 -50.77 23.21 24.22
N ALA A 203 -51.37 22.06 24.55
CA ALA A 203 -50.64 20.80 24.75
C ALA A 203 -50.10 20.25 23.41
N LYS A 204 -50.88 20.39 22.33
CA LYS A 204 -50.47 20.04 20.97
C LYS A 204 -49.30 20.92 20.49
N GLY A 205 -49.33 22.22 20.78
CA GLY A 205 -48.22 23.15 20.49
C GLY A 205 -46.92 22.81 21.24
N GLN A 206 -46.99 22.34 22.48
CA GLN A 206 -45.81 21.92 23.25
C GLN A 206 -45.23 20.60 22.74
N ALA A 207 -46.07 19.62 22.40
CA ALA A 207 -45.64 18.33 21.88
C ALA A 207 -44.94 18.48 20.51
N THR A 208 -45.54 19.26 19.59
CA THR A 208 -44.93 19.57 18.28
C THR A 208 -43.59 20.29 18.41
N THR A 209 -43.47 21.24 19.35
CA THR A 209 -42.19 21.91 19.64
C THR A 209 -41.15 20.94 20.20
N THR A 210 -41.56 19.99 21.05
CA THR A 210 -40.68 18.97 21.63
C THR A 210 -40.21 17.99 20.57
N LEU A 211 -41.09 17.55 19.67
CA LEU A 211 -40.74 16.74 18.50
C LEU A 211 -39.72 17.45 17.59
N ALA A 212 -39.94 18.73 17.28
CA ALA A 212 -39.01 19.51 16.46
C ALA A 212 -37.62 19.62 17.11
N LYS A 213 -37.55 19.81 18.43
CA LYS A 213 -36.28 19.82 19.18
C LYS A 213 -35.60 18.45 19.18
N ALA A 214 -36.35 17.38 19.40
CA ALA A 214 -35.83 16.00 19.41
C ALA A 214 -35.28 15.60 18.03
N ARG A 215 -36.02 15.88 16.94
CA ARG A 215 -35.55 15.64 15.56
C ARG A 215 -34.27 16.39 15.25
N LYS A 216 -34.20 17.68 15.61
CA LYS A 216 -33.00 18.49 15.39
C LYS A 216 -31.80 18.00 16.23
N ALA A 217 -32.04 17.47 17.42
CA ALA A 217 -31.00 16.86 18.24
C ALA A 217 -30.51 15.53 17.65
N ALA A 218 -31.43 14.68 17.18
CA ALA A 218 -31.12 13.40 16.53
C ALA A 218 -30.34 13.59 15.23
N GLU A 219 -30.75 14.53 14.37
CA GLU A 219 -30.04 14.85 13.12
C GLU A 219 -28.59 15.31 13.39
N LYS A 220 -28.39 16.23 14.35
CA LYS A 220 -27.05 16.67 14.75
C LYS A 220 -26.20 15.54 15.32
N ALA A 221 -26.80 14.64 16.10
CA ALA A 221 -26.11 13.49 16.65
C ALA A 221 -25.73 12.48 15.57
N ALA A 222 -26.61 12.24 14.60
CA ALA A 222 -26.33 11.39 13.44
C ALA A 222 -25.18 11.95 12.59
N GLU A 223 -25.20 13.26 12.26
CA GLU A 223 -24.08 13.91 11.57
C GLU A 223 -22.77 13.80 12.34
N GLN A 224 -22.80 13.97 13.67
CA GLN A 224 -21.62 13.86 14.50
C GLN A 224 -21.11 12.41 14.57
N ALA A 225 -22.00 11.43 14.66
CA ALA A 225 -21.67 10.00 14.62
C ALA A 225 -21.05 9.62 13.28
N GLU A 226 -21.60 10.08 12.16
CA GLU A 226 -21.03 9.83 10.84
C GLU A 226 -19.64 10.46 10.69
N LYS A 227 -19.45 11.70 11.16
CA LYS A 227 -18.14 12.37 11.18
C LYS A 227 -17.13 11.58 12.02
N GLN A 228 -17.54 11.07 13.18
CA GLN A 228 -16.67 10.26 14.04
C GLN A 228 -16.38 8.89 13.42
N ALA A 229 -17.36 8.21 12.84
CA ALA A 229 -17.16 6.94 12.14
C ALA A 229 -16.26 7.10 10.91
N SER A 230 -16.40 8.19 10.16
CA SER A 230 -15.51 8.54 9.05
C SER A 230 -14.08 8.81 9.54
N ALA A 231 -13.93 9.62 10.60
CA ALA A 231 -12.63 9.88 11.22
C ALA A 231 -11.97 8.60 11.75
N ARG A 232 -12.75 7.70 12.37
CA ARG A 232 -12.29 6.39 12.85
C ARG A 232 -11.80 5.52 11.70
N ARG A 233 -12.57 5.38 10.62
CA ARG A 233 -12.15 4.67 9.40
C ARG A 233 -10.86 5.26 8.81
N GLY A 234 -10.74 6.59 8.78
CA GLY A 234 -9.53 7.27 8.32
C GLY A 234 -8.31 6.99 9.20
N LEU A 235 -8.47 7.00 10.53
CA LEU A 235 -7.43 6.66 11.50
C LEU A 235 -7.03 5.18 11.40
N GLU A 236 -7.99 4.27 11.28
CA GLU A 236 -7.73 2.84 11.12
C GLU A 236 -6.99 2.54 9.81
N LYS A 237 -7.36 3.21 8.72
CA LYS A 237 -6.61 3.14 7.45
C LYS A 237 -5.16 3.60 7.66
N MET A 238 -4.96 4.78 8.26
CA MET A 238 -3.61 5.30 8.55
C MET A 238 -2.80 4.35 9.45
N ARG A 239 -3.44 3.69 10.43
CA ARG A 239 -2.78 2.68 11.27
C ARG A 239 -2.31 1.49 10.43
N ASN A 240 -3.17 0.97 9.56
CA ASN A 240 -2.84 -0.18 8.71
C ASN A 240 -1.72 0.18 7.71
N ASP A 241 -1.75 1.38 7.13
CA ASP A 241 -0.70 1.87 6.24
C ASP A 241 0.66 1.94 6.99
N LEU A 242 0.68 2.46 8.21
CA LEU A 242 1.90 2.50 9.05
C LEU A 242 2.39 1.09 9.44
N GLN A 243 1.50 0.12 9.64
CA GLN A 243 1.87 -1.27 9.94
C GLN A 243 2.53 -1.95 8.73
N ALA A 244 2.04 -1.67 7.52
CA ALA A 244 2.68 -2.13 6.30
C ALA A 244 4.08 -1.51 6.15
N GLU A 245 4.22 -0.20 6.36
CA GLU A 245 5.51 0.50 6.33
C GLU A 245 6.49 -0.05 7.38
N LEU A 246 6.02 -0.42 8.59
CA LEU A 246 6.86 -1.08 9.60
C LEU A 246 7.40 -2.43 9.14
N THR A 247 6.56 -3.27 8.53
CA THR A 247 6.97 -4.60 8.06
C THR A 247 8.08 -4.49 7.00
N GLU A 248 8.00 -3.48 6.14
CA GLU A 248 9.04 -3.21 5.14
C GLU A 248 10.33 -2.68 5.78
N LEU A 249 10.23 -1.81 6.79
CA LEU A 249 11.37 -1.34 7.56
C LEU A 249 12.05 -2.47 8.34
N GLU A 250 11.33 -3.47 8.85
CA GLU A 250 11.90 -4.66 9.51
C GLU A 250 12.73 -5.50 8.52
N SER A 251 12.23 -5.66 7.30
CA SER A 251 12.98 -6.32 6.22
C SER A 251 14.25 -5.55 5.88
N LEU A 252 14.16 -4.23 5.75
CA LEU A 252 15.31 -3.37 5.50
C LEU A 252 16.32 -3.41 6.67
N GLN A 253 15.85 -3.34 7.92
CA GLN A 253 16.67 -3.44 9.13
C GLN A 253 17.46 -4.75 9.14
N SER A 254 16.81 -5.86 8.81
CA SER A 254 17.43 -7.19 8.74
C SER A 254 18.51 -7.23 7.65
N GLY A 255 18.22 -6.70 6.46
CA GLY A 255 19.18 -6.64 5.35
C GLY A 255 20.39 -5.75 5.63
N VAL A 256 20.17 -4.55 6.19
CA VAL A 256 21.27 -3.67 6.63
C VAL A 256 22.06 -4.32 7.76
N GLY A 257 21.40 -4.98 8.70
CA GLY A 257 22.04 -5.66 9.82
C GLY A 257 22.96 -6.79 9.39
N TYR A 258 22.53 -7.55 8.39
CA TYR A 258 23.36 -8.58 7.76
C TYR A 258 24.64 -7.99 7.16
N GLU A 259 24.55 -6.93 6.34
CA GLU A 259 25.71 -6.32 5.70
C GLU A 259 26.69 -5.70 6.72
N VAL A 260 26.17 -5.04 7.76
CA VAL A 260 27.00 -4.53 8.88
C VAL A 260 27.69 -5.67 9.61
N GLY A 261 26.97 -6.76 9.89
CA GLY A 261 27.51 -7.95 10.53
C GLY A 261 28.61 -8.60 9.69
N LYS A 262 28.40 -8.73 8.38
CA LYS A 262 29.37 -9.25 7.42
C LYS A 262 30.66 -8.43 7.42
N ALA A 263 30.56 -7.10 7.38
CA ALA A 263 31.73 -6.22 7.44
C ALA A 263 32.46 -6.31 8.78
N ALA A 264 31.72 -6.43 9.90
CA ALA A 264 32.30 -6.58 11.23
C ALA A 264 33.03 -7.92 11.40
N ILE A 265 32.45 -9.03 10.89
CA ILE A 265 33.07 -10.36 10.87
C ILE A 265 34.36 -10.32 10.04
N ALA A 266 34.31 -9.80 8.82
CA ALA A 266 35.49 -9.72 7.96
C ALA A 266 36.62 -8.89 8.59
N LYS A 267 36.28 -7.83 9.33
CA LYS A 267 37.26 -7.07 10.12
C LYS A 267 37.82 -7.89 11.28
N ALA A 268 36.96 -8.53 12.07
CA ALA A 268 37.39 -9.34 13.21
C ALA A 268 38.25 -10.54 12.79
N GLU A 269 37.94 -11.15 11.65
CA GLU A 269 38.75 -12.22 11.04
C GLU A 269 40.13 -11.71 10.62
N ARG A 270 40.21 -10.53 9.99
CA ARG A 270 41.49 -9.90 9.65
C ARG A 270 42.31 -9.57 10.90
N ASP A 271 41.69 -8.95 11.89
CA ASP A 271 42.35 -8.57 13.15
C ASP A 271 42.85 -9.84 13.89
N LEU A 272 42.10 -10.94 13.85
CA LEU A 272 42.51 -12.24 14.40
C LEU A 272 43.71 -12.83 13.66
N LEU A 273 43.70 -12.80 12.33
CA LEU A 273 44.82 -13.28 11.52
C LEU A 273 46.09 -12.47 11.77
N GLU A 274 45.98 -11.14 11.78
CA GLU A 274 47.10 -10.26 12.10
C GLU A 274 47.64 -10.54 13.51
N ALA A 275 46.77 -10.76 14.50
CA ALA A 275 47.20 -11.11 15.85
C ALA A 275 47.94 -12.45 15.90
N ILE A 276 47.52 -13.45 15.12
CA ILE A 276 48.20 -14.76 15.01
C ILE A 276 49.58 -14.61 14.36
N GLU A 277 49.67 -13.82 13.30
CA GLU A 277 50.93 -13.50 12.60
C GLU A 277 51.89 -12.73 13.51
N VAL A 278 51.44 -11.64 14.14
CA VAL A 278 52.25 -10.80 15.05
C VAL A 278 52.69 -11.55 16.30
N ALA A 279 51.86 -12.47 16.82
CA ALA A 279 52.25 -13.33 17.94
C ALA A 279 53.36 -14.35 17.57
N GLY A 280 53.67 -14.51 16.28
CA GLY A 280 54.66 -15.45 15.77
C GLY A 280 54.30 -16.90 16.13
N LEU A 281 53.02 -17.23 16.19
CA LEU A 281 52.57 -18.50 16.73
C LEU A 281 53.05 -19.69 15.88
N GLN A 282 53.05 -19.53 14.55
CA GLN A 282 53.62 -20.51 13.62
C GLN A 282 55.13 -20.66 13.78
N ASP A 283 55.87 -19.56 13.93
CA ASP A 283 57.33 -19.61 14.15
C ASP A 283 57.68 -20.32 15.45
N ARG A 284 56.91 -20.07 16.51
CA ARG A 284 57.10 -20.72 17.83
C ARG A 284 56.80 -22.21 17.79
N VAL A 285 55.72 -22.63 17.11
CA VAL A 285 55.41 -24.06 16.92
C VAL A 285 56.50 -24.74 16.10
N THR A 286 56.97 -24.09 15.04
CA THR A 286 58.09 -24.57 14.22
C THR A 286 59.37 -24.71 15.05
N ALA A 287 59.68 -23.72 15.89
CA ALA A 287 60.84 -23.75 16.79
C ALA A 287 60.75 -24.89 17.82
N ILE A 288 59.56 -25.17 18.38
CA ILE A 288 59.35 -26.29 19.32
C ILE A 288 59.54 -27.63 18.61
N ASN A 289 59.00 -27.80 17.41
CA ASN A 289 59.16 -29.03 16.64
C ASN A 289 60.63 -29.25 16.23
N ALA A 290 61.35 -28.19 15.82
CA ALA A 290 62.77 -28.24 15.54
C ALA A 290 63.59 -28.62 16.79
N ALA A 291 63.30 -28.00 17.93
CA ALA A 291 63.98 -28.29 19.20
C ALA A 291 63.72 -29.73 19.69
N ARG A 292 62.52 -30.28 19.48
CA ARG A 292 62.23 -31.70 19.78
C ARG A 292 63.03 -32.66 18.90
N ASN A 293 63.09 -32.40 17.60
CA ASN A 293 63.85 -33.23 16.67
C ASN A 293 65.34 -33.23 17.02
N GLU A 294 65.89 -32.06 17.34
CA GLU A 294 67.28 -31.94 17.79
C GLU A 294 67.51 -32.66 19.12
N ALA A 295 66.62 -32.50 20.11
CA ALA A 295 66.72 -33.20 21.38
C ALA A 295 66.64 -34.73 21.25
N ASN A 296 65.79 -35.24 20.36
CA ASN A 296 65.66 -36.68 20.09
C ASN A 296 66.90 -37.27 19.43
N LEU A 297 67.59 -36.51 18.58
CA LEU A 297 68.83 -36.94 17.92
C LEU A 297 69.95 -37.28 18.91
N TYR A 298 69.95 -36.60 20.07
CA TYR A 298 70.96 -36.76 21.12
C TYR A 298 70.40 -37.47 22.37
N ALA A 299 69.18 -38.00 22.32
CA ALA A 299 68.55 -38.62 23.47
C ALA A 299 69.17 -40.01 23.78
N PRO A 300 69.53 -40.28 25.05
CA PRO A 300 69.87 -41.63 25.51
C PRO A 300 68.74 -42.63 25.22
N GLU A 301 69.12 -43.89 24.99
CA GLU A 301 68.19 -44.96 24.63
C GLU A 301 67.02 -45.07 25.62
N GLY A 302 65.79 -44.98 25.12
CA GLY A 302 64.56 -45.03 25.92
C GLY A 302 64.09 -43.69 26.53
N THR A 303 64.76 -42.56 26.25
CA THR A 303 64.41 -41.24 26.82
C THR A 303 63.98 -40.18 25.81
N ALA A 304 63.81 -40.56 24.54
CA ALA A 304 63.38 -39.64 23.48
C ALA A 304 61.97 -39.07 23.76
N TYR A 305 61.77 -37.82 23.36
CA TYR A 305 60.44 -37.22 23.27
C TYR A 305 59.63 -37.87 22.15
N SER A 306 58.30 -37.73 22.21
CA SER A 306 57.41 -38.19 21.15
C SER A 306 57.74 -37.55 19.80
N ASP A 307 57.81 -38.35 18.74
CA ASP A 307 57.99 -37.92 17.34
C ASP A 307 56.72 -37.27 16.75
N ALA A 308 55.64 -37.18 17.53
CA ALA A 308 54.41 -36.52 17.11
C ALA A 308 54.67 -35.03 16.85
N HIS A 309 54.53 -34.64 15.57
CA HIS A 309 54.65 -33.27 15.12
C HIS A 309 53.42 -32.46 15.53
N ILE A 310 53.64 -31.28 16.13
CA ILE A 310 52.55 -30.36 16.42
C ILE A 310 52.26 -29.59 15.14
N GLU A 311 51.16 -29.92 14.47
CA GLU A 311 50.66 -29.23 13.30
C GLU A 311 49.61 -28.19 13.70
N LEU A 312 49.92 -26.91 13.49
CA LEU A 312 48.94 -25.84 13.63
C LEU A 312 48.30 -25.61 12.26
N LYS A 313 47.20 -26.34 11.99
CA LYS A 313 46.42 -26.15 10.77
C LYS A 313 45.55 -24.90 10.91
N LEU A 314 46.06 -23.78 10.43
CA LEU A 314 45.17 -22.69 10.00
C LEU A 314 44.44 -23.21 8.77
N SER A 315 43.15 -23.48 8.95
CA SER A 315 42.27 -23.89 7.86
C SER A 315 42.43 -22.91 6.68
N GLN A 316 42.65 -23.42 5.46
CA GLN A 316 42.77 -22.61 4.23
C GLN A 316 41.51 -21.75 3.95
N PHE A 317 40.42 -21.97 4.68
CA PHE A 317 39.27 -21.06 4.69
C PHE A 317 39.62 -19.63 5.16
N TYR A 318 40.77 -19.42 5.81
CA TYR A 318 41.20 -18.10 6.30
C TYR A 318 42.26 -17.40 5.44
N THR A 319 42.82 -18.08 4.44
CA THR A 319 43.59 -17.41 3.38
C THR A 319 42.62 -17.08 2.27
N MET A 320 41.87 -15.97 2.39
CA MET A 320 41.05 -15.47 1.28
C MET A 320 41.97 -15.05 0.13
N GLU A 321 42.21 -15.95 -0.83
CA GLU A 321 42.55 -15.56 -2.19
C GLU A 321 41.31 -14.89 -2.79
N ALA A 322 41.33 -13.56 -2.74
CA ALA A 322 40.35 -12.62 -3.30
C ALA A 322 38.93 -12.64 -2.67
N PRO A 323 38.28 -11.46 -2.53
CA PRO A 323 36.87 -11.43 -2.20
C PRO A 323 36.10 -12.17 -3.30
N GLU A 324 35.24 -13.11 -2.92
CA GLU A 324 34.26 -13.71 -3.82
C GLU A 324 33.54 -12.58 -4.57
N GLN A 325 33.87 -12.40 -5.85
CA GLN A 325 33.01 -11.66 -6.76
C GLN A 325 31.75 -12.51 -6.94
N LEU A 326 30.71 -12.16 -6.19
CA LEU A 326 29.37 -12.64 -6.50
C LEU A 326 28.95 -11.95 -7.80
N GLU A 327 28.67 -12.76 -8.82
CA GLU A 327 28.12 -12.32 -10.10
C GLU A 327 26.84 -11.49 -9.86
N TYR A 328 26.77 -10.34 -10.55
CA TYR A 328 25.67 -9.38 -10.53
C TYR A 328 24.43 -9.88 -11.26
#